data_AF-A0A2V6KT48-F1
#
_entry.id   AF-A0A2V6KT48-F1
#
_cell.length_a   1.000
_cell.length_b   1.000
_cell.length_c   1.000
_cell.angle_alpha   90.00
_cell.angle_beta   90.00
_cell.angle_gamma   90.00
#
_symmetry.space_group_name_H-M   'P 1'
#
loop_
_entity.id
_entity.type
_entity.pdbx_description
1 polymer ?
#
loop_
_entity_poly.entity_id
_entity_poly.type
_entity_poly.pdbx_seq_one_letter_code
_entity_poly.pdbx_strand_id
1 'polypeptide(L)'
;AAIVDFNRAIQLNPKDAVACSNRGNTKRDKGDMDGAITDYNHAIQLNPKYAYAYYDRGLAKKQKRDLDGAIADYNRVIELDPKFAKAYCDRGVAKRRKGDLDGAISDYDRTVELDPKYAIAYYNRGNAKGDKGDLDGAIADYNRAIELNSNYADAYDNRADTKQAKGDTDGAIADYTRAIELNPQDIVAYNNRGVTRQQKHDFHGAIADFDHAIKLNPKYAAAYANRGNAKAENDDLDGAIADLDHAIKLDSKNAVAYYERAYVKQQKKDTTGAIADYTRAIELDGKDADFYKARGDVWVEKKQYNAAIADAQKAIELDPKNGDYYLSLGWYQLFNRKPRESITASLKALELSPDEAVMINGNLAHGYLFDNQFEKAKAIYLENKDAKLHDGRAFSQAVLDDFKEFEEAGITHPDMEKIKPLLTAKGDAR
;
A
#
# COMPACT_ATOMS: atom_id res chain seq x y z
N ALA A 1 25.07 29.81 30.77
CA ALA A 1 26.10 29.24 31.66
C ALA A 1 27.09 28.39 30.86
N ALA A 2 26.79 27.13 30.50
CA ALA A 2 27.77 26.18 29.93
C ALA A 2 28.69 26.68 28.78
N ILE A 3 28.17 27.38 27.76
CA ILE A 3 29.03 27.91 26.65
C ILE A 3 30.07 28.92 27.18
N VAL A 4 29.68 29.76 28.15
CA VAL A 4 30.58 30.76 28.75
C VAL A 4 31.68 30.05 29.53
N ASP A 5 31.34 28.98 30.25
CA ASP A 5 32.29 28.19 31.03
C ASP A 5 33.28 27.45 30.10
N PHE A 6 32.81 26.86 29.00
CA PHE A 6 33.70 26.25 28.01
C PHE A 6 34.57 27.28 27.27
N ASN A 7 34.03 28.49 26.99
CA ASN A 7 34.85 29.58 26.46
C ASN A 7 36.00 29.92 27.41
N ARG A 8 35.72 29.98 28.72
CA ARG A 8 36.74 30.25 29.73
C ARG A 8 37.75 29.09 29.83
N ALA A 9 37.28 27.84 29.77
CA ALA A 9 38.15 26.66 29.78
C ALA A 9 39.11 26.66 28.57
N ILE A 10 38.62 26.96 27.37
CA ILE A 10 39.42 27.04 26.14
C ILE A 10 40.42 28.22 26.20
N GLN A 11 40.04 29.35 26.82
CA GLN A 11 40.98 30.46 27.05
C GLN A 11 42.11 30.08 28.00
N LEU A 12 41.81 29.34 29.07
CA LEU A 12 42.80 28.91 30.06
C LEU A 12 43.69 27.77 29.54
N ASN A 13 43.13 26.89 28.70
CA ASN A 13 43.86 25.81 28.03
C ASN A 13 43.43 25.69 26.56
N PRO A 14 44.11 26.41 25.64
CA PRO A 14 43.77 26.40 24.21
C PRO A 14 43.95 25.04 23.50
N LYS A 15 44.62 24.07 24.14
CA LYS A 15 44.83 22.72 23.59
C LYS A 15 43.82 21.70 24.11
N ASP A 16 42.81 22.13 24.86
CA ASP A 16 41.78 21.25 25.39
C ASP A 16 40.74 20.88 24.31
N ALA A 17 41.03 19.79 23.59
CA ALA A 17 40.13 19.23 22.59
C ALA A 17 38.76 18.81 23.18
N VAL A 18 38.73 18.41 24.45
CA VAL A 18 37.49 17.98 25.12
C VAL A 18 36.60 19.19 25.40
N ALA A 19 37.16 20.29 25.90
CA ALA A 19 36.43 21.54 26.10
C ALA A 19 35.83 22.10 24.80
N CYS A 20 36.60 22.06 23.69
CA CYS A 20 36.10 22.41 22.36
C CYS A 20 34.91 21.51 21.95
N SER A 21 35.04 20.19 22.08
CA SER A 21 33.97 19.25 21.73
C SER A 21 32.72 19.44 22.59
N ASN A 22 32.87 19.67 23.89
CA ASN A 22 31.74 19.89 24.80
C ASN A 22 31.02 21.22 24.52
N ARG A 23 31.76 22.26 24.10
CA ARG A 23 31.16 23.50 23.59
C ARG A 23 30.36 23.24 22.32
N GLY A 24 30.90 22.43 21.42
CA GLY A 24 30.21 21.98 20.21
C GLY A 24 28.91 21.26 20.52
N ASN A 25 28.91 20.32 21.47
CA ASN A 25 27.72 19.61 21.92
C ASN A 25 26.65 20.58 22.44
N THR A 26 27.06 21.55 23.27
CA THR A 26 26.15 22.58 23.79
C THR A 26 25.55 23.46 22.69
N LYS A 27 26.29 23.74 21.61
CA LYS A 27 25.79 24.48 20.45
C LYS A 27 24.82 23.65 19.61
N ARG A 28 25.12 22.37 19.38
CA ARG A 28 24.22 21.41 18.69
C ARG A 28 22.89 21.32 19.41
N ASP A 29 22.90 21.20 20.74
CA ASP A 29 21.68 21.13 21.56
C ASP A 29 20.84 22.42 21.49
N LYS A 30 21.47 23.55 21.16
CA LYS A 30 20.80 24.85 20.91
C LYS A 30 20.40 25.06 19.44
N GLY A 31 20.68 24.11 18.56
CA GLY A 31 20.38 24.22 17.12
C GLY A 31 21.46 24.93 16.29
N ASP A 32 22.55 25.43 16.90
CA ASP A 32 23.69 26.03 16.19
C ASP A 32 24.61 24.92 15.63
N MET A 33 24.17 24.33 14.52
CA MET A 33 24.87 23.21 13.88
C MET A 33 26.20 23.62 13.28
N ASP A 34 26.28 24.81 12.68
CA ASP A 34 27.51 25.31 12.06
C ASP A 34 28.57 25.64 13.11
N GLY A 35 28.19 26.34 14.18
CA GLY A 35 29.07 26.61 15.30
C GLY A 35 29.51 25.34 16.03
N ALA A 36 28.65 24.32 16.10
CA ALA A 36 29.02 23.01 16.62
C ALA A 36 30.08 22.32 15.76
N ILE A 37 29.87 22.27 14.44
CA ILE A 37 30.83 21.69 13.48
C ILE A 37 32.19 22.41 13.53
N THR A 38 32.20 23.74 13.64
CA THR A 38 33.44 24.51 13.83
C THR A 38 34.19 24.08 15.09
N ASP A 39 33.48 23.90 16.20
CA ASP A 39 34.09 23.47 17.47
C ASP A 39 34.63 22.03 17.41
N TYR A 40 33.91 21.12 16.75
CA TYR A 40 34.41 19.75 16.54
C TYR A 40 35.61 19.72 15.60
N ASN A 41 35.63 20.54 14.55
CA ASN A 41 36.80 20.68 13.68
C ASN A 41 38.03 21.12 14.47
N HIS A 42 37.86 22.10 15.37
CA HIS A 42 38.92 22.56 16.25
C HIS A 42 39.37 21.43 17.21
N ALA A 43 38.44 20.71 17.83
CA ALA A 43 38.75 19.58 18.69
C ALA A 43 39.56 18.48 17.96
N ILE A 44 39.20 18.17 16.72
CA ILE A 44 39.89 17.20 15.86
C ILE A 44 41.28 17.69 15.46
N GLN A 45 41.45 18.99 15.17
CA GLN A 45 42.76 19.58 14.89
C GLN A 45 43.70 19.48 16.09
N LEU A 46 43.18 19.70 17.30
CA LEU A 46 43.94 19.58 18.54
C LEU A 46 44.27 18.12 18.89
N ASN A 47 43.34 17.20 18.64
CA ASN A 47 43.53 15.76 18.87
C ASN A 47 42.90 14.91 17.75
N PRO A 48 43.68 14.55 16.71
CA PRO A 48 43.20 13.73 15.59
C PRO A 48 42.83 12.28 15.93
N LYS A 49 43.09 11.84 17.17
CA LYS A 49 42.69 10.51 17.68
C LYS A 49 41.46 10.57 18.58
N TYR A 50 40.83 11.75 18.73
CA TYR A 50 39.66 11.90 19.59
C TYR A 50 38.38 11.43 18.88
N ALA A 51 38.08 10.14 19.01
CA ALA A 51 36.94 9.50 18.36
C ALA A 51 35.60 10.21 18.63
N TYR A 52 35.34 10.65 19.86
CA TYR A 52 34.09 11.34 20.21
C TYR A 52 33.86 12.64 19.42
N ALA A 53 34.91 13.43 19.13
CA ALA A 53 34.74 14.63 18.32
C ALA A 53 34.36 14.33 16.86
N TYR A 54 34.86 13.22 16.30
CA TYR A 54 34.38 12.73 15.00
C TYR A 54 32.92 12.26 15.08
N TYR A 55 32.58 11.46 16.10
CA TYR A 55 31.21 10.97 16.29
C TYR A 55 30.20 12.14 16.42
N ASP A 56 30.48 13.11 17.27
CA ASP A 56 29.62 14.27 17.49
C ASP A 56 29.50 15.17 16.25
N ARG A 57 30.58 15.31 15.47
CA ARG A 57 30.53 15.99 14.16
C ARG A 57 29.71 15.22 13.14
N GLY A 58 29.83 13.90 13.12
CA GLY A 58 29.03 13.02 12.28
C GLY A 58 27.53 13.15 12.57
N LEU A 59 27.15 13.20 13.86
CA LEU A 59 25.77 13.46 14.28
C LEU A 59 25.25 14.80 13.77
N ALA A 60 26.04 15.88 13.93
CA ALA A 60 25.66 17.21 13.46
C ALA A 60 25.51 17.26 11.92
N LYS A 61 26.43 16.64 11.16
CA LYS A 61 26.34 16.54 9.70
C LYS A 61 25.12 15.73 9.24
N LYS A 62 24.83 14.60 9.90
CA LYS A 62 23.60 13.81 9.66
C LYS A 62 22.35 14.65 9.84
N GLN A 63 22.30 15.49 10.88
CA GLN A 63 21.18 16.41 11.14
C GLN A 63 21.07 17.50 10.06
N LYS A 64 22.19 17.97 9.52
CA LYS A 64 22.25 18.87 8.35
C LYS A 64 21.98 18.17 7.00
N ARG A 65 21.67 16.87 7.00
CA ARG A 65 21.52 16.02 5.79
C ARG A 65 22.79 15.85 4.96
N ASP A 66 23.97 16.22 5.49
CA ASP A 66 25.27 15.85 4.93
C ASP A 66 25.58 14.39 5.31
N LEU A 67 24.95 13.46 4.59
CA LEU A 67 25.07 12.03 4.88
C LEU A 67 26.47 11.49 4.55
N ASP A 68 27.11 11.98 3.48
CA ASP A 68 28.47 11.57 3.10
C ASP A 68 29.50 12.01 4.13
N GLY A 69 29.44 13.28 4.57
CA GLY A 69 30.32 13.78 5.61
C GLY A 69 30.09 13.10 6.96
N ALA A 70 28.85 12.69 7.27
CA ALA A 70 28.55 11.91 8.46
C ALA A 70 29.14 10.50 8.38
N ILE A 71 28.97 9.79 7.25
CA ILE A 71 29.55 8.46 7.03
C ILE A 71 31.07 8.50 7.13
N ALA A 72 31.72 9.51 6.54
CA ALA A 72 33.17 9.69 6.63
C ALA A 72 33.63 9.86 8.09
N ASP A 73 32.89 10.62 8.89
CA ASP A 73 33.19 10.80 10.31
C ASP A 73 32.98 9.50 11.10
N TYR A 74 31.89 8.76 10.87
CA TYR A 74 31.67 7.47 11.53
C TYR A 74 32.71 6.41 11.12
N ASN A 75 33.16 6.40 9.87
CA ASN A 75 34.28 5.55 9.44
C ASN A 75 35.52 5.86 10.29
N ARG A 76 35.81 7.14 10.50
CA ARG A 76 36.95 7.54 11.33
C ARG A 76 36.79 7.14 12.79
N VAL A 77 35.58 7.21 13.35
CA VAL A 77 35.29 6.69 14.70
C VAL A 77 35.59 5.20 14.77
N ILE A 78 35.13 4.41 13.80
CA ILE A 78 35.32 2.95 13.74
C ILE A 78 36.79 2.56 13.56
N GLU A 79 37.56 3.32 12.79
CA GLU A 79 39.02 3.13 12.66
C GLU A 79 39.75 3.36 14.00
N LEU A 80 39.31 4.36 14.77
CA LEU A 80 39.91 4.72 16.06
C LEU A 80 39.44 3.82 17.21
N ASP A 81 38.19 3.39 17.18
CA ASP A 81 37.56 2.49 18.15
C ASP A 81 36.61 1.50 17.45
N PRO A 82 37.10 0.32 17.05
CA PRO A 82 36.31 -0.72 16.40
C PRO A 82 35.20 -1.35 17.28
N LYS A 83 35.13 -0.99 18.57
CA LYS A 83 34.10 -1.47 19.49
C LYS A 83 33.01 -0.43 19.76
N PHE A 84 33.05 0.73 19.10
CA PHE A 84 32.06 1.79 19.26
C PHE A 84 30.74 1.43 18.55
N ALA A 85 29.89 0.63 19.20
CA ALA A 85 28.62 0.14 18.63
C ALA A 85 27.71 1.26 18.07
N LYS A 86 27.58 2.40 18.76
CA LYS A 86 26.72 3.51 18.28
C LYS A 86 27.21 4.10 16.94
N ALA A 87 28.52 4.12 16.68
CA ALA A 87 29.05 4.62 15.42
C ALA A 87 28.66 3.72 14.24
N TYR A 88 28.67 2.40 14.43
CA TYR A 88 28.11 1.47 13.44
C TYR A 88 26.61 1.72 13.24
N CYS A 89 25.83 1.79 14.31
CA CYS A 89 24.39 2.04 14.22
C CYS A 89 24.06 3.34 13.45
N ASP A 90 24.71 4.45 13.80
CA ASP A 90 24.47 5.74 13.15
C ASP A 90 24.98 5.80 11.71
N ARG A 91 26.05 5.06 11.39
CA ARG A 91 26.49 4.88 10.00
C ARG A 91 25.48 4.06 9.20
N GLY A 92 24.92 3.00 9.79
CA GLY A 92 23.85 2.22 9.19
C GLY A 92 22.61 3.06 8.90
N VAL A 93 22.22 3.95 9.82
CA VAL A 93 21.10 4.89 9.60
C VAL A 93 21.38 5.83 8.42
N ALA A 94 22.61 6.35 8.32
CA ALA A 94 22.99 7.21 7.20
C ALA A 94 23.00 6.45 5.86
N LYS A 95 23.52 5.22 5.82
CA LYS A 95 23.52 4.35 4.64
C LYS A 95 22.11 3.98 4.18
N ARG A 96 21.22 3.60 5.10
CA ARG A 96 19.80 3.32 4.79
C ARG A 96 19.13 4.52 4.13
N ARG A 97 19.34 5.73 4.67
CA ARG A 97 18.82 6.98 4.08
C ARG A 97 19.38 7.29 2.69
N LYS A 98 20.54 6.73 2.32
CA LYS A 98 21.12 6.80 0.98
C LYS A 98 20.66 5.67 0.05
N GLY A 99 19.87 4.72 0.54
CA GLY A 99 19.46 3.52 -0.20
C GLY A 99 20.46 2.36 -0.17
N ASP A 100 21.58 2.49 0.55
CA ASP A 100 22.52 1.38 0.77
C ASP A 100 22.00 0.48 1.89
N LEU A 101 21.02 -0.36 1.56
CA LEU A 101 20.36 -1.26 2.52
C LEU A 101 21.30 -2.36 3.02
N ASP A 102 22.11 -2.95 2.14
CA ASP A 102 23.05 -4.01 2.52
C ASP A 102 24.14 -3.49 3.44
N GLY A 103 24.72 -2.33 3.12
CA GLY A 103 25.70 -1.69 3.99
C GLY A 103 25.11 -1.23 5.32
N ALA A 104 23.82 -0.87 5.37
CA ALA A 104 23.13 -0.56 6.61
C ALA A 104 22.90 -1.80 7.48
N ILE A 105 22.41 -2.90 6.89
CA ILE A 105 22.20 -4.17 7.60
C ILE A 105 23.51 -4.68 8.20
N SER A 106 24.61 -4.66 7.43
CA SER A 106 25.93 -5.07 7.94
C SER A 106 26.41 -4.24 9.14
N ASP A 107 26.13 -2.93 9.13
CA ASP A 107 26.46 -2.05 10.25
C ASP A 107 25.59 -2.35 11.49
N TYR A 108 24.30 -2.67 11.29
CA TYR A 108 23.43 -3.06 12.40
C TYR A 108 23.79 -4.44 12.95
N ASP A 109 24.16 -5.40 12.11
CA ASP A 109 24.68 -6.71 12.52
C ASP A 109 25.89 -6.51 13.44
N ARG A 110 26.84 -5.68 13.01
CA ARG A 110 28.00 -5.36 13.84
C ARG A 110 27.61 -4.66 15.14
N THR A 111 26.59 -3.81 15.11
CA THR A 111 26.08 -3.14 16.31
C THR A 111 25.53 -4.14 17.33
N VAL A 112 24.70 -5.11 16.90
CA VAL A 112 24.09 -6.08 17.82
C VAL A 112 25.08 -7.16 18.28
N GLU A 113 26.13 -7.44 17.51
CA GLU A 113 27.28 -8.24 17.98
C GLU A 113 28.02 -7.56 19.12
N LEU A 114 28.24 -6.24 19.02
CA LEU A 114 28.97 -5.46 20.02
C LEU A 114 28.11 -5.13 21.24
N ASP A 115 26.82 -4.85 21.04
CA ASP A 115 25.84 -4.56 22.10
C ASP A 115 24.50 -5.29 21.83
N PRO A 116 24.35 -6.53 22.32
CA PRO A 116 23.13 -7.33 22.14
C PRO A 116 21.89 -6.79 22.86
N LYS A 117 22.02 -5.73 23.67
CA LYS A 117 20.90 -5.08 24.38
C LYS A 117 20.45 -3.79 23.70
N TYR A 118 21.03 -3.43 22.56
CA TYR A 118 20.72 -2.20 21.88
C TYR A 118 19.43 -2.30 21.05
N ALA A 119 18.28 -2.10 21.69
CA ALA A 119 16.95 -2.23 21.07
C ALA A 119 16.79 -1.43 19.76
N ILE A 120 17.34 -0.21 19.72
CA ILE A 120 17.31 0.68 18.53
C ILE A 120 18.03 0.04 17.33
N ALA A 121 19.09 -0.73 17.55
CA ALA A 121 19.82 -1.39 16.47
C ALA A 121 18.98 -2.51 15.83
N TYR A 122 18.29 -3.31 16.64
CA TYR A 122 17.33 -4.30 16.15
C TYR A 122 16.19 -3.64 15.38
N TYR A 123 15.55 -2.60 15.94
CA TYR A 123 14.49 -1.85 15.26
C TYR A 123 14.96 -1.31 13.89
N ASN A 124 16.13 -0.67 13.84
CA ASN A 124 16.66 -0.13 12.59
C ASN A 124 17.06 -1.21 11.57
N ARG A 125 17.54 -2.37 12.04
CA ARG A 125 17.81 -3.53 11.17
C ARG A 125 16.53 -4.13 10.62
N GLY A 126 15.48 -4.21 11.46
CA GLY A 126 14.15 -4.63 11.04
C GLY A 126 13.59 -3.73 9.94
N ASN A 127 13.70 -2.42 10.11
CA ASN A 127 13.32 -1.44 9.09
C ASN A 127 14.07 -1.67 7.76
N ALA A 128 15.40 -1.84 7.82
CA ALA A 128 16.21 -2.05 6.62
C ALA A 128 15.90 -3.38 5.90
N LYS A 129 15.59 -4.45 6.66
CA LYS A 129 15.15 -5.74 6.11
C LYS A 129 13.78 -5.63 5.46
N GLY A 130 12.84 -4.92 6.10
CA GLY A 130 11.52 -4.61 5.55
C GLY A 130 11.62 -3.83 4.24
N ASP A 131 12.47 -2.79 4.19
CA ASP A 131 12.76 -2.01 2.98
C ASP A 131 13.32 -2.90 1.83
N LYS A 132 13.96 -4.03 2.17
CA LYS A 132 14.50 -5.02 1.21
C LYS A 132 13.50 -6.13 0.85
N GLY A 133 12.33 -6.17 1.50
CA GLY A 133 11.32 -7.22 1.34
C GLY A 133 11.54 -8.48 2.19
N ASP A 134 12.53 -8.50 3.09
CA ASP A 134 12.71 -9.57 4.08
C ASP A 134 11.77 -9.34 5.29
N LEU A 135 10.49 -9.62 5.07
CA LEU A 135 9.43 -9.38 6.06
C LEU A 135 9.60 -10.26 7.31
N ASP A 136 10.04 -11.50 7.15
CA ASP A 136 10.29 -12.42 8.28
C ASP A 136 11.47 -11.97 9.14
N GLY A 137 12.58 -11.59 8.50
CA GLY A 137 13.73 -11.04 9.21
C GLY A 137 13.41 -9.71 9.89
N ALA A 138 12.54 -8.88 9.31
CA ALA A 138 12.06 -7.66 9.92
C ALA A 138 11.24 -7.92 11.19
N ILE A 139 10.25 -8.83 11.14
CA ILE A 139 9.44 -9.22 12.30
C ILE A 139 10.32 -9.78 13.43
N ALA A 140 11.30 -10.63 13.12
CA ALA A 140 12.21 -11.19 14.11
C ALA A 140 13.02 -10.10 14.83
N ASP A 141 13.48 -9.09 14.09
CA ASP A 141 14.20 -7.95 14.67
C ASP A 141 13.30 -7.03 15.50
N TYR A 142 12.06 -6.76 15.06
CA TYR A 142 11.10 -6.01 15.87
C TYR A 142 10.73 -6.75 17.16
N ASN A 143 10.53 -8.07 17.10
CA ASN A 143 10.32 -8.90 18.29
C ASN A 143 11.44 -8.68 19.30
N ARG A 144 12.69 -8.73 18.84
CA ARG A 144 13.85 -8.54 19.70
C ARG A 144 13.94 -7.11 20.25
N ALA A 145 13.62 -6.10 19.46
CA ALA A 145 13.56 -4.71 19.92
C ALA A 145 12.51 -4.52 21.03
N ILE A 146 11.33 -5.14 20.88
CA ILE A 146 10.22 -5.10 21.84
C ILE A 146 10.56 -5.88 23.13
N GLU A 147 11.21 -7.03 23.03
CA GLU A 147 11.71 -7.78 24.20
C GLU A 147 12.69 -6.94 25.04
N LEU A 148 13.54 -6.16 24.38
CA LEU A 148 14.51 -5.29 25.03
C LEU A 148 13.88 -3.97 25.54
N ASN A 149 12.82 -3.50 24.89
CA ASN A 149 12.07 -2.31 25.28
C ASN A 149 10.57 -2.49 25.00
N SER A 150 9.81 -2.90 26.01
CA SER A 150 8.37 -3.16 25.91
C SER A 150 7.50 -1.91 25.69
N ASN A 151 8.09 -0.72 25.77
CA ASN A 151 7.41 0.56 25.55
C ASN A 151 7.80 1.21 24.21
N TYR A 152 8.35 0.43 23.28
CA TYR A 152 8.78 0.93 21.98
C TYR A 152 7.61 0.97 20.99
N ALA A 153 6.79 2.03 21.04
CA ALA A 153 5.60 2.20 20.19
C ALA A 153 5.92 2.00 18.69
N ASP A 154 6.92 2.70 18.14
CA ASP A 154 7.31 2.58 16.72
C ASP A 154 7.67 1.14 16.31
N ALA A 155 8.21 0.33 17.22
CA ALA A 155 8.55 -1.06 16.91
C ALA A 155 7.30 -1.94 16.83
N TYR A 156 6.26 -1.64 17.62
CA TYR A 156 4.96 -2.28 17.48
C TYR A 156 4.28 -1.85 16.17
N ASP A 157 4.25 -0.55 15.86
CA ASP A 157 3.64 -0.04 14.62
C ASP A 157 4.30 -0.65 13.37
N ASN A 158 5.62 -0.62 13.27
CA ASN A 158 6.30 -1.17 12.09
C ASN A 158 6.17 -2.71 12.01
N ARG A 159 6.09 -3.40 13.15
CA ARG A 159 5.79 -4.85 13.16
C ARG A 159 4.36 -5.11 12.71
N ALA A 160 3.41 -4.25 13.06
CA ALA A 160 2.03 -4.32 12.60
C ALA A 160 1.94 -4.13 11.08
N ASP A 161 2.56 -3.08 10.55
CA ASP A 161 2.65 -2.84 9.08
C ASP A 161 3.23 -4.07 8.37
N THR A 162 4.30 -4.65 8.92
CA THR A 162 4.97 -5.82 8.32
C THR A 162 4.09 -7.08 8.39
N LYS A 163 3.37 -7.30 9.49
CA LYS A 163 2.42 -8.41 9.63
C LYS A 163 1.21 -8.25 8.71
N GLN A 164 0.70 -7.02 8.56
CA GLN A 164 -0.38 -6.71 7.63
C GLN A 164 0.06 -7.03 6.20
N ALA A 165 1.26 -6.62 5.78
CA ALA A 165 1.82 -6.96 4.47
C ALA A 165 1.97 -8.47 4.24
N LYS A 166 2.11 -9.27 5.30
CA LYS A 166 2.11 -10.74 5.26
C LYS A 166 0.71 -11.37 5.31
N GLY A 167 -0.35 -10.58 5.47
CA GLY A 167 -1.72 -11.06 5.66
C GLY A 167 -2.05 -11.53 7.09
N ASP A 168 -1.15 -11.34 8.07
CA ASP A 168 -1.43 -11.58 9.49
C ASP A 168 -2.19 -10.38 10.08
N THR A 169 -3.48 -10.28 9.72
CA THR A 169 -4.35 -9.16 10.12
C THR A 169 -4.60 -9.13 11.63
N ASP A 170 -4.76 -10.29 12.26
CA ASP A 170 -4.96 -10.40 13.71
C ASP A 170 -3.71 -9.94 14.49
N GLY A 171 -2.54 -10.40 14.08
CA GLY A 171 -1.28 -9.99 14.68
C GLY A 171 -0.99 -8.50 14.47
N ALA A 172 -1.36 -7.94 13.32
CA ALA A 172 -1.24 -6.50 13.05
C ALA A 172 -2.17 -5.65 13.92
N ILE A 173 -3.44 -6.03 14.05
CA ILE A 173 -4.40 -5.32 14.93
C ILE A 173 -3.92 -5.32 16.38
N ALA A 174 -3.39 -6.44 16.87
CA ALA A 174 -2.85 -6.54 18.23
C ALA A 174 -1.66 -5.58 18.45
N ASP A 175 -0.76 -5.49 17.46
CA ASP A 175 0.42 -4.64 17.55
C ASP A 175 0.06 -3.14 17.45
N TYR A 176 -0.80 -2.73 16.51
CA TYR A 176 -1.29 -1.34 16.47
C TYR A 176 -2.03 -0.97 17.76
N THR A 177 -2.80 -1.90 18.33
CA THR A 177 -3.46 -1.67 19.61
C THR A 177 -2.46 -1.36 20.71
N ARG A 178 -1.37 -2.13 20.77
CA ARG A 178 -0.31 -1.90 21.74
C ARG A 178 0.44 -0.59 21.49
N ALA A 179 0.69 -0.23 20.23
CA ALA A 179 1.31 1.04 19.88
C ALA A 179 0.43 2.24 20.28
N ILE A 180 -0.88 2.17 20.03
CA ILE A 180 -1.87 3.18 20.44
C ILE A 180 -1.95 3.31 21.97
N GLU A 181 -1.89 2.20 22.71
CA GLU A 181 -1.83 2.25 24.18
C GLU A 181 -0.59 3.00 24.69
N LEU A 182 0.54 2.85 24.00
CA LEU A 182 1.80 3.52 24.33
C LEU A 182 1.83 4.98 23.85
N ASN A 183 1.19 5.28 22.71
CA ASN A 183 1.08 6.60 22.12
C ASN A 183 -0.37 6.90 21.66
N PRO A 184 -1.25 7.36 22.56
CA PRO A 184 -2.66 7.62 22.23
C PRO A 184 -2.90 8.82 21.29
N GLN A 185 -1.85 9.51 20.85
CA GLN A 185 -1.94 10.64 19.91
C GLN A 185 -1.49 10.25 18.50
N ASP A 186 -1.20 8.96 18.26
CA ASP A 186 -0.77 8.49 16.96
C ASP A 186 -1.94 8.35 15.98
N ILE A 187 -2.17 9.42 15.21
CA ILE A 187 -3.20 9.48 14.17
C ILE A 187 -3.01 8.37 13.12
N VAL A 188 -1.77 8.05 12.78
CA VAL A 188 -1.44 7.09 11.72
C VAL A 188 -1.71 5.68 12.21
N ALA A 189 -1.34 5.34 13.46
CA ALA A 189 -1.63 4.03 14.03
C ALA A 189 -3.14 3.75 14.12
N TYR A 190 -3.96 4.73 14.52
CA TYR A 190 -5.42 4.60 14.46
C TYR A 190 -5.91 4.33 13.03
N ASN A 191 -5.45 5.13 12.06
CA ASN A 191 -5.85 4.95 10.67
C ASN A 191 -5.43 3.58 10.12
N ASN A 192 -4.21 3.13 10.37
CA ASN A 192 -3.71 1.86 9.87
C ASN A 192 -4.45 0.68 10.51
N ARG A 193 -4.70 0.71 11.83
CA ARG A 193 -5.53 -0.30 12.50
C ARG A 193 -6.95 -0.33 11.94
N GLY A 194 -7.53 0.83 11.62
CA GLY A 194 -8.83 0.94 10.96
C GLY A 194 -8.85 0.22 9.61
N VAL A 195 -7.84 0.46 8.77
CA VAL A 195 -7.69 -0.23 7.48
C VAL A 195 -7.53 -1.75 7.68
N THR A 196 -6.74 -2.19 8.66
CA THR A 196 -6.57 -3.63 8.94
C THR A 196 -7.86 -4.28 9.45
N ARG A 197 -8.66 -3.57 10.26
CA ARG A 197 -9.98 -4.04 10.70
C ARG A 197 -10.95 -4.17 9.54
N GLN A 198 -10.93 -3.20 8.62
CA GLN A 198 -11.73 -3.24 7.40
C GLN A 198 -11.38 -4.47 6.53
N GLN A 199 -10.09 -4.79 6.36
CA GLN A 199 -9.65 -6.01 5.68
C GLN A 199 -10.18 -7.31 6.33
N LYS A 200 -10.53 -7.25 7.62
CA LYS A 200 -11.16 -8.35 8.37
C LYS A 200 -12.70 -8.27 8.39
N HIS A 201 -13.29 -7.35 7.62
CA HIS A 201 -14.72 -7.02 7.63
C HIS A 201 -15.25 -6.56 9.00
N ASP A 202 -14.38 -6.08 9.90
CA ASP A 202 -14.78 -5.39 11.14
C ASP A 202 -15.02 -3.91 10.84
N PHE A 203 -16.10 -3.62 10.12
CA PHE A 203 -16.40 -2.26 9.67
C PHE A 203 -16.71 -1.31 10.82
N HIS A 204 -17.40 -1.79 11.86
CA HIS A 204 -17.67 -0.98 13.05
C HIS A 204 -16.38 -0.58 13.78
N GLY A 205 -15.46 -1.52 13.98
CA GLY A 205 -14.16 -1.25 14.58
C GLY A 205 -13.27 -0.36 13.71
N ALA A 206 -13.38 -0.48 12.38
CA ALA A 206 -12.67 0.39 11.43
C ALA A 206 -13.17 1.84 11.52
N ILE A 207 -14.50 2.03 11.43
CA ILE A 207 -15.14 3.35 11.55
C ILE A 207 -14.77 4.03 12.87
N ALA A 208 -14.78 3.30 13.98
CA ALA A 208 -14.41 3.84 15.29
C ALA A 208 -12.94 4.32 15.36
N ASP A 209 -12.03 3.63 14.68
CA ASP A 209 -10.63 4.04 14.61
C ASP A 209 -10.44 5.28 13.73
N PHE A 210 -11.10 5.33 12.57
CA PHE A 210 -11.07 6.51 11.72
C PHE A 210 -11.70 7.74 12.40
N ASP A 211 -12.77 7.55 13.16
CA ASP A 211 -13.37 8.60 14.00
C ASP A 211 -12.35 9.17 14.99
N HIS A 212 -11.56 8.32 15.64
CA HIS A 212 -10.49 8.76 16.54
C HIS A 212 -9.38 9.52 15.79
N ALA A 213 -8.93 9.01 14.64
CA ALA A 213 -7.93 9.68 13.81
C ALA A 213 -8.40 11.08 13.37
N ILE A 214 -9.67 11.21 12.95
CA ILE A 214 -10.30 12.49 12.56
C ILE A 214 -10.44 13.43 13.76
N LYS A 215 -10.79 12.91 14.94
CA LYS A 215 -10.87 13.71 16.17
C LYS A 215 -9.52 14.30 16.56
N LEU A 216 -8.44 13.52 16.41
CA LEU A 216 -7.07 13.99 16.66
C LEU A 216 -6.59 14.98 15.58
N ASN A 217 -6.93 14.74 14.32
CA ASN A 217 -6.62 15.65 13.22
C ASN A 217 -7.79 15.79 12.22
N PRO A 218 -8.62 16.83 12.37
CA PRO A 218 -9.76 17.07 11.48
C PRO A 218 -9.39 17.40 10.03
N LYS A 219 -8.10 17.60 9.71
CA LYS A 219 -7.60 17.85 8.35
C LYS A 219 -6.99 16.62 7.70
N TYR A 220 -7.08 15.45 8.33
CA TYR A 220 -6.50 14.23 7.80
C TYR A 220 -7.40 13.60 6.73
N ALA A 221 -7.24 14.03 5.48
CA ALA A 221 -8.09 13.63 4.34
C ALA A 221 -8.17 12.10 4.16
N ALA A 222 -7.06 11.39 4.37
CA ALA A 222 -7.02 9.92 4.24
C ALA A 222 -7.98 9.22 5.22
N ALA A 223 -8.09 9.67 6.46
CA ALA A 223 -9.02 9.06 7.41
C ALA A 223 -10.49 9.28 7.02
N TYR A 224 -10.84 10.41 6.39
CA TYR A 224 -12.18 10.59 5.83
C TYR A 224 -12.42 9.66 4.64
N ALA A 225 -11.47 9.54 3.71
CA ALA A 225 -11.61 8.62 2.58
C ALA A 225 -11.80 7.17 3.04
N ASN A 226 -10.96 6.72 3.97
CA ASN A 226 -11.02 5.37 4.53
C ASN A 226 -12.31 5.12 5.32
N ARG A 227 -12.76 6.10 6.14
CA ARG A 227 -14.06 6.00 6.83
C ARG A 227 -15.22 5.97 5.85
N GLY A 228 -15.14 6.72 4.75
CA GLY A 228 -16.14 6.72 3.70
C GLY A 228 -16.27 5.35 3.03
N ASN A 229 -15.13 4.74 2.66
CA ASN A 229 -15.13 3.38 2.12
C ASN A 229 -15.68 2.36 3.15
N ALA A 230 -15.19 2.37 4.40
CA ALA A 230 -15.69 1.45 5.43
C ALA A 230 -17.20 1.61 5.72
N LYS A 231 -17.75 2.83 5.61
CA LYS A 231 -19.19 3.07 5.70
C LYS A 231 -19.96 2.50 4.52
N ALA A 232 -19.42 2.61 3.30
CA ALA A 232 -20.04 2.03 2.12
C ALA A 232 -20.13 0.51 2.22
N GLU A 233 -19.06 -0.15 2.68
CA GLU A 233 -19.05 -1.60 2.94
C GLU A 233 -19.98 -2.01 4.09
N ASN A 234 -20.32 -1.07 4.97
CA ASN A 234 -21.30 -1.24 6.05
C ASN A 234 -22.69 -0.67 5.69
N ASP A 235 -23.02 -0.60 4.39
CA ASP A 235 -24.30 -0.15 3.82
C ASP A 235 -24.72 1.32 4.13
N ASP A 236 -23.86 2.13 4.75
CA ASP A 236 -24.08 3.56 4.98
C ASP A 236 -23.58 4.39 3.79
N LEU A 237 -24.29 4.27 2.66
CA LEU A 237 -23.91 4.94 1.40
C LEU A 237 -23.98 6.48 1.49
N ASP A 238 -24.89 7.03 2.30
CA ASP A 238 -25.01 8.48 2.48
C ASP A 238 -23.87 9.03 3.33
N GLY A 239 -23.54 8.36 4.43
CA GLY A 239 -22.38 8.70 5.25
C GLY A 239 -21.07 8.54 4.50
N ALA A 240 -20.96 7.54 3.62
CA ALA A 240 -19.82 7.34 2.75
C ALA A 240 -19.60 8.52 1.79
N ILE A 241 -20.64 8.97 1.07
CA ILE A 241 -20.56 10.14 0.18
C ILE A 241 -20.15 11.39 0.96
N ALA A 242 -20.74 11.63 2.14
CA ALA A 242 -20.42 12.79 2.95
C ALA A 242 -18.95 12.84 3.39
N ASP A 243 -18.38 11.69 3.74
CA ASP A 243 -16.96 11.59 4.11
C ASP A 243 -16.04 11.76 2.90
N LEU A 244 -16.37 11.17 1.77
CA LEU A 244 -15.60 11.30 0.54
C LEU A 244 -15.64 12.73 -0.02
N ASP A 245 -16.79 13.41 0.08
CA ASP A 245 -16.90 14.85 -0.21
C ASP A 245 -15.97 15.68 0.68
N HIS A 246 -15.89 15.34 1.96
CA HIS A 246 -14.99 16.02 2.89
C HIS A 246 -13.51 15.76 2.56
N ALA A 247 -13.15 14.50 2.24
CA ALA A 247 -11.81 14.13 1.83
C ALA A 247 -11.36 14.91 0.58
N ILE A 248 -12.22 14.99 -0.45
CA ILE A 248 -11.98 15.75 -1.68
C ILE A 248 -11.87 17.26 -1.41
N LYS A 249 -12.64 17.78 -0.46
CA LYS A 249 -12.54 19.19 -0.06
C LYS A 249 -11.20 19.51 0.62
N LEU A 250 -10.67 18.58 1.42
CA LEU A 250 -9.36 18.71 2.06
C LEU A 250 -8.21 18.51 1.08
N ASP A 251 -8.36 17.56 0.15
CA ASP A 251 -7.39 17.28 -0.91
C ASP A 251 -8.10 17.02 -2.26
N SER A 252 -8.20 18.08 -3.07
CA SER A 252 -8.86 18.02 -4.37
C SER A 252 -8.06 17.26 -5.45
N LYS A 253 -6.86 16.76 -5.11
CA LYS A 253 -6.02 15.96 -6.00
C LYS A 253 -6.01 14.48 -5.62
N ASN A 254 -6.78 14.08 -4.61
CA ASN A 254 -6.90 12.68 -4.21
C ASN A 254 -7.75 11.90 -5.23
N ALA A 255 -7.10 11.28 -6.21
CA ALA A 255 -7.77 10.48 -7.24
C ALA A 255 -8.57 9.31 -6.64
N VAL A 256 -8.02 8.64 -5.61
CA VAL A 256 -8.67 7.52 -4.92
C VAL A 256 -9.99 7.96 -4.29
N ALA A 257 -10.06 9.13 -3.65
CA ALA A 257 -11.32 9.62 -3.07
C ALA A 257 -12.41 9.87 -4.13
N TYR A 258 -12.05 10.29 -5.35
CA TYR A 258 -13.01 10.37 -6.45
C TYR A 258 -13.44 8.98 -6.92
N TYR A 259 -12.51 8.05 -7.09
CA TYR A 259 -12.80 6.67 -7.47
C TYR A 259 -13.77 6.01 -6.47
N GLU A 260 -13.48 6.11 -5.17
CA GLU A 260 -14.33 5.58 -4.10
C GLU A 260 -15.73 6.22 -4.11
N ARG A 261 -15.81 7.54 -4.31
CA ARG A 261 -17.11 8.23 -4.39
C ARG A 261 -17.91 7.81 -5.62
N ALA A 262 -17.23 7.54 -6.74
CA ALA A 262 -17.85 7.00 -7.94
C ALA A 262 -18.46 5.62 -7.70
N TYR A 263 -17.72 4.74 -7.02
CA TYR A 263 -18.19 3.41 -6.64
C TYR A 263 -19.45 3.48 -5.76
N VAL A 264 -19.46 4.33 -4.73
CA VAL A 264 -20.65 4.53 -3.88
C VAL A 264 -21.83 5.11 -4.68
N LYS A 265 -21.59 6.07 -5.59
CA LYS A 265 -22.63 6.61 -6.46
C LYS A 265 -23.21 5.56 -7.41
N GLN A 266 -22.38 4.66 -7.94
CA GLN A 266 -22.82 3.54 -8.75
C GLN A 266 -23.74 2.61 -7.96
N GLN A 267 -23.40 2.25 -6.72
CA GLN A 267 -24.28 1.47 -5.84
C GLN A 267 -25.64 2.14 -5.61
N LYS A 268 -25.65 3.48 -5.52
CA LYS A 268 -26.88 4.28 -5.46
C LYS A 268 -27.60 4.47 -6.80
N LYS A 269 -27.12 3.82 -7.87
CA LYS A 269 -27.62 3.94 -9.26
C LYS A 269 -27.48 5.36 -9.85
N ASP A 270 -26.65 6.21 -9.25
CA ASP A 270 -26.24 7.48 -9.85
C ASP A 270 -25.08 7.26 -10.82
N THR A 271 -25.39 6.63 -11.95
CA THR A 271 -24.40 6.31 -12.99
C THR A 271 -23.76 7.56 -13.61
N THR A 272 -24.52 8.66 -13.69
CA THR A 272 -24.00 9.92 -14.25
C THR A 272 -22.98 10.56 -13.32
N GLY A 273 -23.26 10.61 -12.01
CA GLY A 273 -22.31 11.08 -11.01
C GLY A 273 -21.10 10.15 -10.87
N ALA A 274 -21.29 8.83 -10.98
CA ALA A 274 -20.19 7.85 -10.96
C ALA A 274 -19.21 8.07 -12.12
N ILE A 275 -19.72 8.18 -13.35
CA ILE A 275 -18.89 8.46 -14.54
C ILE A 275 -18.09 9.77 -14.39
N ALA A 276 -18.72 10.82 -13.84
CA ALA A 276 -18.05 12.10 -13.65
C ALA A 276 -16.88 11.98 -12.66
N ASP A 277 -17.07 11.24 -11.57
CA ASP A 277 -16.03 11.02 -10.57
C ASP A 277 -14.93 10.08 -11.05
N TYR A 278 -15.26 8.97 -11.73
CA TYR A 278 -14.23 8.12 -12.35
C TYR A 278 -13.43 8.88 -13.40
N THR A 279 -14.08 9.73 -14.20
CA THR A 279 -13.37 10.60 -15.15
C THR A 279 -12.41 11.54 -14.44
N ARG A 280 -12.83 12.11 -13.31
CA ARG A 280 -11.96 12.97 -12.51
C ARG A 280 -10.79 12.21 -11.88
N ALA A 281 -11.00 10.98 -11.42
CA ALA A 281 -9.94 10.11 -10.92
C ALA A 281 -8.89 9.86 -12.03
N ILE A 282 -9.33 9.52 -13.24
CA ILE A 282 -8.47 9.31 -14.42
C ILE A 282 -7.69 10.58 -14.82
N GLU A 283 -8.31 11.76 -14.73
CA GLU A 283 -7.62 13.03 -15.01
C GLU A 283 -6.50 13.33 -14.01
N LEU A 284 -6.68 12.91 -12.76
CA LEU A 284 -5.72 13.11 -11.67
C LEU A 284 -4.60 12.05 -11.69
N ASP A 285 -4.96 10.79 -11.96
CA ASP A 285 -4.04 9.68 -12.11
C ASP A 285 -4.50 8.72 -13.24
N GLY A 286 -4.02 8.99 -14.46
CA GLY A 286 -4.36 8.20 -15.64
C GLY A 286 -3.50 6.94 -15.82
N LYS A 287 -2.72 6.54 -14.82
CA LYS A 287 -1.89 5.31 -14.87
C LYS A 287 -2.52 4.13 -14.16
N ASP A 288 -3.54 4.38 -13.34
CA ASP A 288 -4.29 3.32 -12.68
C ASP A 288 -5.30 2.71 -13.66
N ALA A 289 -5.08 1.44 -14.01
CA ALA A 289 -5.91 0.71 -14.96
C ALA A 289 -7.32 0.43 -14.41
N ASP A 290 -7.46 0.30 -13.09
CA ASP A 290 -8.74 -0.03 -12.44
C ASP A 290 -9.75 1.11 -12.58
N PHE A 291 -9.28 2.36 -12.67
CA PHE A 291 -10.16 3.50 -12.89
C PHE A 291 -10.87 3.43 -14.26
N TYR A 292 -10.14 2.98 -15.28
CA TYR A 292 -10.72 2.77 -16.61
C TYR A 292 -11.68 1.58 -16.60
N LYS A 293 -11.27 0.45 -16.02
CA LYS A 293 -12.13 -0.74 -15.92
C LYS A 293 -13.46 -0.40 -15.24
N ALA A 294 -13.41 0.24 -14.07
CA ALA A 294 -14.59 0.60 -13.30
C ALA A 294 -15.51 1.59 -14.04
N ARG A 295 -14.94 2.59 -14.75
CA ARG A 295 -15.73 3.48 -15.59
C ARG A 295 -16.36 2.74 -16.78
N GLY A 296 -15.63 1.78 -17.35
CA GLY A 296 -16.08 0.89 -18.41
C GLY A 296 -17.34 0.11 -18.02
N ASP A 297 -17.38 -0.44 -16.81
CA ASP A 297 -18.55 -1.15 -16.28
C ASP A 297 -19.79 -0.23 -16.25
N VAL A 298 -19.64 1.01 -15.77
CA VAL A 298 -20.75 1.97 -15.74
C VAL A 298 -21.20 2.39 -17.15
N TRP A 299 -20.29 2.43 -18.12
CA TRP A 299 -20.67 2.68 -19.52
C TRP A 299 -21.54 1.57 -20.09
N VAL A 300 -21.32 0.30 -19.71
CA VAL A 300 -22.18 -0.82 -20.09
C VAL A 300 -23.58 -0.64 -19.53
N GLU A 301 -23.72 -0.24 -18.26
CA GLU A 301 -25.03 0.05 -17.65
C GLU A 301 -25.78 1.15 -18.42
N LYS A 302 -25.06 2.15 -18.96
CA LYS A 302 -25.63 3.19 -19.84
C LYS A 302 -25.79 2.77 -21.30
N LYS A 303 -25.52 1.50 -21.63
CA LYS A 303 -25.53 0.93 -22.99
C LYS A 303 -24.59 1.65 -23.96
N GLN A 304 -23.51 2.25 -23.45
CA GLN A 304 -22.48 2.95 -24.21
C GLN A 304 -21.26 2.07 -24.47
N TYR A 305 -21.46 0.97 -25.20
CA TYR A 305 -20.46 -0.10 -25.33
C TYR A 305 -19.16 0.35 -26.01
N ASN A 306 -19.19 1.32 -26.93
CA ASN A 306 -17.97 1.85 -27.54
C ASN A 306 -17.08 2.59 -26.52
N ALA A 307 -17.67 3.28 -25.56
CA ALA A 307 -16.93 3.94 -24.47
C ALA A 307 -16.35 2.89 -23.50
N ALA A 308 -17.15 1.88 -23.15
CA ALA A 308 -16.69 0.75 -22.32
C ALA A 308 -15.50 0.02 -22.95
N ILE A 309 -15.55 -0.26 -24.25
CA ILE A 309 -14.46 -0.90 -25.00
C ILE A 309 -13.20 -0.03 -25.01
N ALA A 310 -13.33 1.29 -25.20
CA ALA A 310 -12.18 2.19 -25.17
C ALA A 310 -11.50 2.19 -23.80
N ASP A 311 -12.29 2.17 -22.72
CA ASP A 311 -11.78 2.09 -21.36
C ASP A 311 -11.11 0.73 -21.07
N ALA A 312 -11.71 -0.40 -21.48
CA ALA A 312 -11.08 -1.71 -21.35
C ALA A 312 -9.76 -1.82 -22.15
N GLN A 313 -9.72 -1.26 -23.36
CA GLN A 313 -8.49 -1.21 -24.16
C GLN A 313 -7.41 -0.37 -23.47
N LYS A 314 -7.78 0.72 -22.81
CA LYS A 314 -6.83 1.54 -22.07
C LYS A 314 -6.30 0.82 -20.82
N ALA A 315 -7.15 0.11 -20.09
CA ALA A 315 -6.73 -0.75 -18.97
C ALA A 315 -5.72 -1.83 -19.43
N ILE A 316 -5.99 -2.49 -20.56
CA ILE A 316 -5.06 -3.47 -21.16
C ILE A 316 -3.73 -2.83 -21.60
N GLU A 317 -3.76 -1.60 -22.12
CA GLU A 317 -2.53 -0.88 -22.47
C GLU A 317 -1.63 -0.63 -21.25
N LEU A 318 -2.24 -0.31 -20.11
CA LEU A 318 -1.54 -0.01 -18.85
C LEU A 318 -1.03 -1.28 -18.17
N ASP A 319 -1.80 -2.37 -18.18
CA ASP A 319 -1.40 -3.67 -17.66
C ASP A 319 -1.89 -4.82 -18.56
N PRO A 320 -1.09 -5.24 -19.56
CA PRO A 320 -1.47 -6.26 -20.53
C PRO A 320 -1.39 -7.69 -19.99
N LYS A 321 -0.99 -7.89 -18.72
CA LYS A 321 -0.89 -9.23 -18.12
C LYS A 321 -2.08 -9.59 -17.25
N ASN A 322 -2.96 -8.64 -16.97
CA ASN A 322 -4.16 -8.88 -16.18
C ASN A 322 -5.29 -9.43 -17.08
N GLY A 323 -5.70 -10.68 -16.84
CA GLY A 323 -6.74 -11.36 -17.61
C GLY A 323 -8.13 -10.73 -17.47
N ASP A 324 -8.41 -10.06 -16.35
CA ASP A 324 -9.73 -9.50 -16.01
C ASP A 324 -10.13 -8.38 -16.97
N TYR A 325 -9.15 -7.61 -17.46
CA TYR A 325 -9.41 -6.57 -18.46
C TYR A 325 -9.76 -7.17 -19.82
N TYR A 326 -9.17 -8.31 -20.18
CA TYR A 326 -9.55 -9.05 -21.39
C TYR A 326 -10.91 -9.72 -21.23
N LEU A 327 -11.23 -10.23 -20.04
CA LEU A 327 -12.55 -10.77 -19.73
C LEU A 327 -13.63 -9.68 -19.89
N SER A 328 -13.39 -8.50 -19.32
CA SER A 328 -14.26 -7.32 -19.43
C SER A 328 -14.39 -6.86 -20.88
N LEU A 329 -13.28 -6.77 -21.63
CA LEU A 329 -13.31 -6.47 -23.06
C LEU A 329 -14.14 -7.49 -23.84
N GLY A 330 -13.98 -8.78 -23.54
CA GLY A 330 -14.75 -9.87 -24.13
C GLY A 330 -16.25 -9.69 -23.91
N TRP A 331 -16.65 -9.38 -22.67
CA TRP A 331 -18.03 -9.07 -22.32
C TRP A 331 -18.57 -7.87 -23.09
N TYR A 332 -17.85 -6.74 -23.09
CA TYR A 332 -18.30 -5.51 -23.74
C TYR A 332 -18.47 -5.69 -25.25
N GLN A 333 -17.64 -6.53 -25.89
CA GLN A 333 -17.74 -6.85 -27.31
C GLN A 333 -18.98 -7.67 -27.64
N LEU A 334 -19.48 -8.53 -26.73
CA LEU A 334 -20.76 -9.23 -26.92
C LEU A 334 -21.91 -8.21 -27.01
N PHE A 335 -21.95 -7.26 -26.09
CA PHE A 335 -22.95 -6.18 -26.11
C PHE A 335 -22.83 -5.25 -27.31
N ASN A 336 -21.61 -5.07 -27.82
CA ASN A 336 -21.37 -4.32 -29.05
C ASN A 336 -21.58 -5.14 -30.34
N ARG A 337 -22.13 -6.36 -30.24
CA ARG A 337 -22.42 -7.27 -31.37
C ARG A 337 -21.19 -7.65 -32.19
N LYS A 338 -20.06 -7.85 -31.50
CA LYS A 338 -18.76 -8.23 -32.07
C LYS A 338 -18.30 -9.56 -31.49
N PRO A 339 -18.96 -10.68 -31.84
CA PRO A 339 -18.72 -11.96 -31.18
C PRO A 339 -17.33 -12.53 -31.45
N ARG A 340 -16.70 -12.23 -32.59
CA ARG A 340 -15.33 -12.71 -32.90
C ARG A 340 -14.26 -12.01 -32.08
N GLU A 341 -14.41 -10.71 -31.90
CA GLU A 341 -13.57 -9.91 -31.01
C GLU A 341 -13.75 -10.35 -29.56
N SER A 342 -14.98 -10.67 -29.16
CA SER A 342 -15.26 -11.25 -27.84
C SER A 342 -14.56 -12.60 -27.62
N ILE A 343 -14.64 -13.52 -28.59
CA ILE A 343 -13.94 -14.81 -28.55
C ILE A 343 -12.43 -14.58 -28.39
N THR A 344 -11.87 -13.65 -29.16
CA THR A 344 -10.42 -13.35 -29.13
C THR A 344 -9.98 -12.84 -27.76
N ALA A 345 -10.74 -11.90 -27.19
CA ALA A 345 -10.45 -11.36 -25.86
C ALA A 345 -10.63 -12.44 -24.77
N SER A 346 -11.69 -13.25 -24.83
CA SER A 346 -11.95 -14.31 -23.87
C SER A 346 -10.88 -15.41 -23.90
N LEU A 347 -10.38 -15.78 -25.08
CA LEU A 347 -9.25 -16.70 -25.20
C LEU A 347 -7.97 -16.13 -24.58
N LYS A 348 -7.73 -14.82 -24.73
CA LYS A 348 -6.59 -14.17 -24.09
C LYS A 348 -6.74 -14.08 -22.57
N ALA A 349 -7.95 -13.82 -22.07
CA ALA A 349 -8.26 -13.88 -20.64
C ALA A 349 -7.98 -15.28 -20.08
N LEU A 350 -8.39 -16.34 -20.78
CA LEU A 350 -8.17 -17.73 -20.37
C LEU A 350 -6.69 -18.10 -20.31
N GLU A 351 -5.88 -17.56 -21.23
CA GLU A 351 -4.42 -17.74 -21.23
C GLU A 351 -3.76 -17.10 -19.99
N LEU A 352 -4.24 -15.92 -19.56
CA LEU A 352 -3.65 -15.13 -18.48
C LEU A 352 -4.19 -15.50 -17.10
N SER A 353 -5.46 -15.87 -17.00
CA SER A 353 -6.19 -16.17 -15.76
C SER A 353 -6.87 -17.56 -15.82
N PRO A 354 -6.11 -18.67 -15.92
CA PRO A 354 -6.70 -20.00 -16.02
C PRO A 354 -7.50 -20.40 -14.77
N ASP A 355 -7.23 -19.78 -13.62
CA ASP A 355 -7.97 -20.04 -12.37
C ASP A 355 -9.42 -19.50 -12.44
N GLU A 356 -9.71 -18.56 -13.33
CA GLU A 356 -11.05 -18.01 -13.57
C GLU A 356 -11.76 -18.66 -14.77
N ALA A 357 -11.27 -19.82 -15.23
CA ALA A 357 -11.72 -20.46 -16.46
C ALA A 357 -13.24 -20.65 -16.54
N VAL A 358 -13.93 -20.93 -15.43
CA VAL A 358 -15.39 -21.14 -15.42
C VAL A 358 -16.13 -19.87 -15.87
N MET A 359 -15.73 -18.70 -15.37
CA MET A 359 -16.36 -17.43 -15.76
C MET A 359 -16.00 -17.07 -17.21
N ILE A 360 -14.72 -17.20 -17.57
CA ILE A 360 -14.23 -16.89 -18.91
C ILE A 360 -14.87 -17.81 -19.97
N ASN A 361 -15.10 -19.08 -19.64
CA ASN A 361 -15.79 -20.05 -20.48
C ASN A 361 -17.24 -19.63 -20.76
N GLY A 362 -17.91 -18.95 -19.84
CA GLY A 362 -19.22 -18.35 -20.07
C GLY A 362 -19.16 -17.35 -21.22
N ASN A 363 -18.28 -16.35 -21.14
CA ASN A 363 -18.09 -15.35 -22.19
C ASN A 363 -17.66 -15.97 -23.52
N LEU A 364 -16.77 -16.96 -23.49
CA LEU A 364 -16.33 -17.68 -24.68
C LEU A 364 -17.48 -18.46 -25.34
N ALA A 365 -18.33 -19.12 -24.54
CA ALA A 365 -19.50 -19.83 -25.04
C ALA A 365 -20.55 -18.88 -25.63
N HIS A 366 -20.78 -17.72 -25.00
CA HIS A 366 -21.60 -16.64 -25.56
C HIS A 366 -21.07 -16.17 -26.91
N GLY A 367 -19.76 -15.92 -26.99
CA GLY A 367 -19.08 -15.53 -28.22
C GLY A 367 -19.28 -16.54 -29.36
N TYR A 368 -19.08 -17.83 -29.09
CA TYR A 368 -19.33 -18.88 -30.08
C TYR A 368 -20.82 -18.99 -30.46
N LEU A 369 -21.73 -18.82 -29.51
CA LEU A 369 -23.16 -18.86 -29.77
C LEU A 369 -23.56 -17.76 -30.76
N PHE A 370 -23.15 -16.52 -30.49
CA PHE A 370 -23.46 -15.36 -31.33
C PHE A 370 -22.66 -15.29 -32.64
N ASP A 371 -21.56 -16.03 -32.77
CA ASP A 371 -20.84 -16.25 -34.04
C ASP A 371 -21.37 -17.48 -34.82
N ASN A 372 -22.55 -18.01 -34.47
CA ASN A 372 -23.21 -19.16 -35.12
C ASN A 372 -22.40 -20.48 -35.04
N GLN A 373 -21.57 -20.65 -34.01
CA GLN A 373 -20.80 -21.88 -33.74
C GLN A 373 -21.46 -22.72 -32.65
N PHE A 374 -22.71 -23.12 -32.88
CA PHE A 374 -23.58 -23.76 -31.89
C PHE A 374 -22.95 -24.96 -31.17
N GLU A 375 -22.33 -25.89 -31.90
CA GLU A 375 -21.75 -27.09 -31.28
C GLU A 375 -20.56 -26.77 -30.35
N LYS A 376 -19.77 -25.73 -30.66
CA LYS A 376 -18.70 -25.27 -29.77
C LYS A 376 -19.26 -24.61 -28.51
N ALA A 377 -20.23 -23.72 -28.69
CA ALA A 377 -20.90 -23.06 -27.57
C ALA A 377 -21.55 -24.08 -26.63
N LYS A 378 -22.34 -25.01 -27.20
CA LYS A 378 -23.02 -26.08 -26.47
C LYS A 378 -22.03 -26.97 -25.70
N ALA A 379 -20.90 -27.34 -26.30
CA ALA A 379 -19.89 -28.14 -25.62
C ALA A 379 -19.39 -27.45 -24.35
N ILE A 380 -19.01 -26.17 -24.44
CA ILE A 380 -18.50 -25.41 -23.30
C ILE A 380 -19.59 -25.24 -22.22
N TYR A 381 -20.83 -24.90 -22.61
CA TYR A 381 -21.93 -24.79 -21.66
C TYR A 381 -22.16 -26.09 -20.88
N LEU A 382 -22.15 -27.24 -21.56
CA LEU A 382 -22.41 -28.54 -20.94
C LEU A 382 -21.24 -29.02 -20.07
N GLU A 383 -20.00 -28.73 -20.47
CA GLU A 383 -18.81 -29.05 -19.69
C GLU A 383 -18.78 -28.30 -18.35
N ASN A 384 -19.28 -27.06 -18.33
CA ASN A 384 -19.25 -26.19 -17.15
C ASN A 384 -20.59 -26.13 -16.39
N LYS A 385 -21.66 -26.80 -16.86
CA LYS A 385 -23.04 -26.59 -16.35
C LYS A 385 -23.21 -26.76 -14.83
N ASP A 386 -22.44 -27.67 -14.24
CA ASP A 386 -22.48 -28.04 -12.81
C ASP A 386 -21.37 -27.33 -11.99
N ALA A 387 -20.53 -26.52 -12.65
CA ALA A 387 -19.50 -25.73 -11.99
C ALA A 387 -20.09 -24.57 -11.18
N LYS A 388 -19.31 -24.08 -10.22
CA LYS A 388 -19.63 -22.90 -9.43
C LYS A 388 -18.68 -21.76 -9.78
N LEU A 389 -19.23 -20.56 -9.80
CA LEU A 389 -18.45 -19.32 -9.83
C LEU A 389 -17.87 -19.05 -8.43
N HIS A 390 -16.92 -18.11 -8.35
CA HIS A 390 -16.29 -17.71 -7.08
C HIS A 390 -17.28 -17.19 -6.05
N ASP A 391 -18.37 -16.55 -6.50
CA ASP A 391 -19.47 -16.06 -5.66
C ASP A 391 -20.45 -17.17 -5.21
N GLY A 392 -20.19 -18.43 -5.59
CA GLY A 392 -20.99 -19.59 -5.22
C GLY A 392 -22.22 -19.84 -6.11
N ARG A 393 -22.52 -18.95 -7.08
CA ARG A 393 -23.59 -19.18 -8.06
C ARG A 393 -23.25 -20.36 -8.96
N ALA A 394 -24.28 -21.10 -9.37
CA ALA A 394 -24.13 -22.14 -10.38
C ALA A 394 -23.87 -21.51 -11.75
N PHE A 395 -22.92 -22.04 -12.51
CA PHE A 395 -22.61 -21.56 -13.87
C PHE A 395 -23.85 -21.57 -14.77
N SER A 396 -24.66 -22.63 -14.71
CA SER A 396 -25.92 -22.73 -15.46
C SER A 396 -26.89 -21.59 -15.14
N GLN A 397 -26.98 -21.17 -13.88
CA GLN A 397 -27.82 -20.02 -13.50
C GLN A 397 -27.25 -18.71 -14.03
N ALA A 398 -25.93 -18.52 -13.94
CA ALA A 398 -25.28 -17.33 -14.48
C ALA A 398 -25.52 -17.17 -15.99
N VAL A 399 -25.40 -18.25 -16.77
CA VAL A 399 -25.70 -18.21 -18.22
C VAL A 399 -27.16 -17.84 -18.51
N LEU A 400 -28.11 -18.29 -17.68
CA LEU A 400 -29.51 -17.91 -17.83
C LEU A 400 -29.75 -16.43 -17.50
N ASP A 401 -29.05 -15.90 -16.51
CA ASP A 401 -29.08 -14.47 -16.16
C ASP A 401 -28.46 -13.63 -17.29
N ASP A 402 -27.33 -14.07 -17.85
CA ASP A 402 -26.65 -13.42 -18.99
C ASP A 402 -27.57 -13.39 -20.21
N PHE A 403 -28.27 -14.49 -20.51
CA PHE A 403 -29.26 -14.54 -21.59
C PHE A 403 -30.36 -13.50 -21.42
N LYS A 404 -30.85 -13.30 -20.19
CA LYS A 404 -31.84 -12.27 -19.89
C LYS A 404 -31.25 -10.87 -20.10
N GLU A 405 -30.01 -10.63 -19.69
CA GLU A 405 -29.34 -9.35 -19.90
C GLU A 405 -29.14 -9.04 -21.40
N PHE A 406 -28.75 -10.04 -22.20
CA PHE A 406 -28.70 -9.91 -23.66
C PHE A 406 -30.06 -9.56 -24.26
N GLU A 407 -31.14 -10.25 -23.83
CA GLU A 407 -32.51 -9.96 -24.27
C GLU A 407 -32.93 -8.52 -23.94
N GLU A 408 -32.64 -8.03 -22.72
CA GLU A 408 -32.89 -6.65 -22.29
C GLU A 408 -32.05 -5.61 -23.05
N ALA A 409 -30.89 -6.02 -23.58
CA ALA A 409 -30.05 -5.25 -24.49
C ALA A 409 -30.48 -5.37 -25.97
N GLY A 410 -31.52 -6.16 -26.29
CA GLY A 410 -31.98 -6.40 -27.66
C GLY A 410 -31.01 -7.25 -28.49
N ILE A 411 -30.28 -8.15 -27.82
CA ILE A 411 -29.34 -9.11 -28.40
C ILE A 411 -29.96 -10.50 -28.21
N THR A 412 -30.37 -11.11 -29.30
CA THR A 412 -31.09 -12.40 -29.27
C THR A 412 -30.52 -13.35 -30.30
N HIS A 413 -30.47 -14.63 -29.97
CA HIS A 413 -30.06 -15.69 -30.90
C HIS A 413 -30.99 -16.90 -30.77
N PRO A 414 -31.48 -17.51 -31.87
CA PRO A 414 -32.43 -18.63 -31.80
C PRO A 414 -31.94 -19.82 -30.97
N ASP A 415 -30.62 -20.02 -30.93
CA ASP A 415 -30.02 -21.12 -30.19
C ASP A 415 -29.97 -20.90 -28.67
N MET A 416 -30.22 -19.69 -28.16
CA MET A 416 -30.37 -19.47 -26.71
C MET A 416 -31.49 -20.35 -26.14
N GLU A 417 -32.64 -20.39 -26.81
CA GLU A 417 -33.77 -21.26 -26.45
C GLU A 417 -33.45 -22.76 -26.53
N LYS A 418 -32.48 -23.15 -27.36
CA LYS A 418 -32.01 -24.54 -27.42
C LYS A 418 -31.08 -24.88 -26.26
N ILE A 419 -30.35 -23.91 -25.72
CA ILE A 419 -29.43 -24.09 -24.58
C ILE A 419 -30.17 -24.08 -23.23
N LYS A 420 -31.16 -23.20 -23.04
CA LYS A 420 -31.96 -23.09 -21.80
C LYS A 420 -32.43 -24.44 -21.21
N PRO A 421 -33.05 -25.37 -21.97
CA PRO A 421 -33.47 -26.66 -21.44
C PRO A 421 -32.29 -27.60 -21.10
N LEU A 422 -31.15 -27.46 -21.79
CA LEU A 422 -29.97 -28.29 -21.56
C LEU A 422 -29.27 -27.94 -20.23
N LEU A 423 -29.32 -26.67 -19.84
CA LEU A 423 -28.76 -26.18 -18.57
C LEU A 423 -29.64 -26.51 -17.36
N THR A 424 -30.94 -26.69 -17.57
CA THR A 424 -31.93 -26.94 -16.50
C THR A 424 -32.23 -28.42 -16.28
N ALA A 425 -31.82 -29.29 -17.20
CA ALA A 425 -31.95 -30.73 -17.05
C ALA A 425 -31.07 -31.24 -15.89
N LYS A 426 -31.69 -31.80 -14.85
CA LYS A 426 -30.96 -32.55 -13.81
C LYS A 426 -30.13 -33.64 -14.49
N GLY A 427 -28.83 -33.66 -14.23
CA GLY A 427 -27.94 -34.67 -14.79
C GLY A 427 -28.47 -36.07 -14.44
N ASP A 428 -28.71 -36.90 -15.46
CA ASP A 428 -28.84 -38.33 -15.25
C ASP A 428 -27.52 -38.81 -14.65
N ALA A 429 -27.53 -39.14 -13.36
CA ALA A 429 -26.45 -39.86 -12.72
C ALA A 429 -26.25 -41.16 -13.50
N ARG A 430 -25.13 -41.26 -14.21
CA ARG A 430 -24.62 -42.51 -14.79
C ARG A 430 -23.37 -42.93 -14.06
#